data_AF-A0A1Y2QHL1-F1
#
_entry.id   AF-A0A1Y2QHL1-F1
#
_cell.length_a   1.000
_cell.length_b   1.000
_cell.length_c   1.000
_cell.angle_alpha   90.00
_cell.angle_beta   90.00
_cell.angle_gamma   90.00
#
_symmetry.space_group_name_H-M   'P 1'
#
loop_
_entity.id
_entity.type
_entity.pdbx_description
1 polymer ?
#
loop_
_entity_poly.entity_id
_entity_poly.type
_entity_poly.pdbx_seq_one_letter_code
_entity_poly.pdbx_strand_id
1 'polypeptide(L)'
;MIDLIVSQLTDVFRIGLIIALVITTLRTSAITGRVIPLACGVVFVAVMLPLTLPTGSVPLVDSILAGLLSNLVILLHVLAVARLVQLLRR
;
A
#
# COMPACT_ATOMS: atom_id res chain seq x y z
N MET A 1 -4.08 2.08 -19.73
CA MET A 1 -3.12 1.66 -18.68
C MET A 1 -2.79 2.80 -17.72
N ILE A 2 -2.35 3.97 -18.20
CA ILE A 2 -2.10 5.15 -17.35
C ILE A 2 -3.35 5.62 -16.60
N ASP A 3 -4.52 5.66 -17.24
CA ASP A 3 -5.78 6.05 -16.55
C ASP A 3 -6.20 5.09 -15.43
N LEU A 4 -5.91 3.79 -15.59
CA LEU A 4 -6.18 2.79 -14.57
C LEU A 4 -5.27 2.98 -13.35
N ILE A 5 -4.00 3.33 -13.61
CA ILE A 5 -3.00 3.61 -12.57
C ILE A 5 -3.38 4.88 -11.81
N VAL A 6 -3.80 5.95 -12.50
CA VAL A 6 -4.24 7.21 -11.87
C VAL A 6 -5.52 6.98 -11.05
N SER A 7 -6.49 6.25 -11.59
CA SER A 7 -7.73 5.92 -10.88
C SER A 7 -7.48 5.17 -9.58
N GLN A 8 -6.56 4.19 -9.60
CA GLN A 8 -6.16 3.45 -8.39
C GLN A 8 -5.32 4.29 -7.43
N LEU A 9 -4.58 5.29 -7.91
CA LEU A 9 -3.81 6.21 -7.07
C LEU A 9 -4.70 7.14 -6.24
N THR A 10 -5.85 7.54 -6.79
CA THR A 10 -6.85 8.38 -6.11
C THR A 10 -7.85 7.59 -5.25
N ASP A 11 -7.72 6.26 -5.18
CA ASP A 11 -8.62 5.44 -4.39
C ASP A 11 -8.39 5.67 -2.88
N VAL A 12 -9.26 6.51 -2.30
CA VAL A 12 -9.22 6.94 -0.89
C VAL A 12 -9.24 5.73 0.06
N PHE A 13 -9.92 4.64 -0.32
CA PHE A 13 -9.99 3.44 0.49
C PHE A 13 -8.65 2.71 0.53
N ARG A 14 -7.99 2.56 -0.63
CA ARG A 14 -6.64 1.97 -0.74
C ARG A 14 -5.60 2.78 0.05
N ILE A 15 -5.68 4.11 -0.03
CA ILE A 15 -4.84 5.02 0.76
C ILE A 15 -5.08 4.81 2.26
N GLY A 16 -6.35 4.76 2.69
CA GLY A 16 -6.73 4.53 4.09
C GLY A 16 -6.21 3.21 4.64
N LEU A 17 -6.30 2.12 3.87
CA LEU A 17 -5.77 0.81 4.28
C LEU A 17 -4.25 0.81 4.40
N ILE A 18 -3.52 1.42 3.46
CA ILE A 18 -2.06 1.52 3.57
C ILE A 18 -1.64 2.36 4.79
N ILE A 19 -2.34 3.47 5.06
CA ILE A 19 -2.09 4.30 6.26
C ILE A 19 -2.33 3.48 7.53
N ALA A 20 -3.46 2.79 7.64
CA ALA A 20 -3.79 1.95 8.80
C ALA A 20 -2.74 0.86 9.03
N LEU A 21 -2.22 0.27 7.95
CA LEU A 21 -1.22 -0.77 8.00
C LEU A 21 0.16 -0.24 8.45
N VAL A 22 0.53 0.94 7.98
CA VAL A 22 1.75 1.64 8.44
C VAL A 22 1.65 2.01 9.91
N ILE A 23 0.51 2.54 10.37
CA ILE A 23 0.27 2.85 11.80
C ILE A 23 0.38 1.59 12.65
N THR A 24 -0.25 0.50 12.20
CA THR A 24 -0.19 -0.80 12.88
C THR A 24 1.25 -1.30 12.98
N THR A 25 2.01 -1.21 11.88
CA THR A 25 3.42 -1.60 11.85
C THR A 25 4.28 -0.74 12.76
N LEU A 26 4.05 0.59 12.82
CA LEU A 26 4.79 1.46 13.72
C LEU A 26 4.56 1.08 15.19
N ARG A 27 3.33 0.67 15.55
CA ARG A 27 2.99 0.19 16.91
C ARG A 27 3.61 -1.18 17.24
N THR A 28 3.76 -2.08 16.27
CA THR A 28 4.29 -3.45 16.52
C THR A 28 5.77 -3.63 16.13
N SER A 29 6.40 -2.59 15.60
CA SER A 29 7.78 -2.64 15.07
C SER A 29 8.85 -3.05 16.07
N ALA A 30 8.59 -2.91 17.37
CA ALA A 30 9.52 -3.30 18.44
C ALA A 30 9.68 -4.83 18.59
N ILE A 31 8.71 -5.62 18.12
CA ILE A 31 8.69 -7.09 18.31
C ILE A 31 8.87 -7.82 16.96
N THR A 32 8.18 -7.38 15.91
CA THR A 32 8.11 -8.10 14.62
C THR A 32 9.07 -7.56 13.55
N GLY A 33 9.72 -6.41 13.81
CA GLY A 33 10.44 -5.65 12.80
C GLY A 33 9.49 -4.97 11.79
N ARG A 34 10.00 -3.98 11.03
CA ARG A 34 9.16 -3.19 10.11
C ARG A 34 8.88 -3.88 8.78
N VAL A 35 9.76 -4.76 8.31
CA VAL A 35 9.74 -5.22 6.91
C VAL A 35 8.65 -6.26 6.66
N ILE A 36 8.52 -7.25 7.55
CA ILE A 36 7.56 -8.37 7.37
C ILE A 36 6.10 -7.88 7.35
N PRO A 37 5.64 -7.03 8.29
CA PRO A 37 4.26 -6.56 8.29
C PRO A 37 3.94 -5.68 7.07
N LEU A 38 4.88 -4.84 6.62
CA LEU A 38 4.71 -3.98 5.45
C LEU A 38 4.57 -4.81 4.16
N ALA A 39 5.43 -5.82 3.98
CA ALA A 39 5.36 -6.70 2.82
C ALA A 39 4.03 -7.46 2.77
N CYS A 40 3.62 -8.06 3.90
CA CYS A 40 2.33 -8.75 3.99
C CYS A 40 1.15 -7.82 3.71
N GLY A 41 1.19 -6.58 4.20
CA GLY A 41 0.15 -5.60 3.96
C GLY A 41 0.05 -5.12 2.52
N VAL A 42 1.18 -4.89 1.86
CA VAL A 42 1.23 -4.53 0.43
C VAL A 42 0.61 -5.63 -0.42
N VAL A 43 0.98 -6.89 -0.17
CA VAL A 43 0.45 -8.06 -0.87
C VAL A 43 -1.05 -8.22 -0.57
N PHE A 44 -1.45 -8.09 0.70
CA PHE A 44 -2.86 -8.16 1.11
C PHE A 44 -3.70 -7.13 0.38
N VAL A 45 -3.32 -5.85 0.39
CA VAL A 45 -4.07 -4.78 -0.28
C VAL A 45 -4.10 -4.98 -1.80
N ALA A 46 -2.99 -5.46 -2.39
CA ALA A 46 -2.90 -5.69 -3.84
C ALA A 46 -3.83 -6.81 -4.33
N VAL A 47 -4.07 -7.83 -3.50
CA VAL A 47 -4.96 -8.96 -3.82
C VAL A 47 -6.40 -8.69 -3.40
N MET A 48 -6.60 -8.11 -2.22
CA MET A 48 -7.92 -7.90 -1.62
C MET A 48 -8.77 -6.90 -2.43
N LEU A 49 -8.18 -5.81 -2.92
CA LEU A 49 -8.93 -4.78 -3.66
C LEU A 49 -9.51 -5.26 -4.99
N PRO A 50 -8.76 -5.89 -5.90
CA PRO A 50 -9.36 -6.39 -7.14
C PRO A 50 -10.34 -7.55 -6.92
N LEU A 51 -10.23 -8.28 -5.80
CA LEU A 51 -11.20 -9.32 -5.42
C LEU A 51 -12.51 -8.75 -4.85
N THR A 52 -12.47 -7.61 -4.18
CA THR A 52 -13.64 -7.00 -3.53
C THR A 52 -14.30 -5.92 -4.36
N LEU A 53 -13.53 -5.25 -5.21
CA LEU A 53 -13.98 -4.23 -6.15
C LEU A 53 -13.48 -4.60 -7.55
N PRO A 54 -14.15 -5.55 -8.23
CA PRO A 54 -13.77 -5.96 -9.57
C PRO A 54 -13.92 -4.78 -10.53
N THR A 55 -12.82 -4.34 -11.13
CA THR A 55 -12.85 -3.42 -12.26
C THR A 55 -13.18 -4.28 -13.49
N GLY A 56 -14.47 -4.37 -13.82
CA GLY A 56 -15.09 -5.39 -14.68
C GLY A 56 -14.61 -5.52 -16.13
N SER A 57 -13.50 -4.88 -16.50
CA SER A 57 -12.92 -4.88 -17.86
C SER A 57 -11.45 -5.33 -17.92
N VAL A 58 -10.80 -5.63 -16.78
CA VAL A 58 -9.37 -5.99 -16.73
C VAL A 58 -9.18 -7.39 -16.12
N PRO A 59 -8.31 -8.26 -16.70
CA PRO A 59 -7.97 -9.55 -16.11
C PRO A 59 -7.50 -9.42 -14.66
N LEU A 60 -7.96 -10.32 -13.77
CA LEU A 60 -7.66 -10.27 -12.34
C LEU A 60 -6.15 -10.20 -12.05
N VAL A 61 -5.34 -10.94 -12.82
CA VAL A 61 -3.88 -10.99 -12.68
C VAL A 61 -3.24 -9.63 -12.97
N ASP A 62 -3.69 -8.93 -14.01
CA ASP A 62 -3.19 -7.60 -14.36
C ASP A 62 -3.55 -6.56 -13.30
N SER A 63 -4.76 -6.65 -12.74
CA SER A 63 -5.20 -5.80 -11.64
C SER A 63 -4.40 -6.01 -10.36
N ILE A 64 -4.01 -7.25 -10.05
CA ILE A 64 -3.15 -7.57 -8.91
C ILE A 64 -1.73 -7.03 -9.14
N LEU A 65 -1.14 -7.25 -10.32
CA LEU A 65 0.21 -6.78 -10.65
C LEU A 65 0.29 -5.24 -10.61
N ALA A 66 -0.68 -4.56 -11.22
CA ALA A 66 -0.80 -3.10 -11.15
C ALA A 66 -0.97 -2.63 -9.70
N GLY A 67 -1.79 -3.33 -8.92
CA GLY A 67 -1.99 -3.05 -7.50
C GLY A 67 -0.70 -3.21 -6.68
N LEU A 68 0.13 -4.20 -6.98
CA LEU A 68 1.38 -4.47 -6.26
C LEU A 68 2.43 -3.38 -6.53
N LEU A 69 2.61 -3.00 -7.80
CA LEU A 69 3.49 -1.90 -8.21
C LEU A 69 3.06 -0.58 -7.57
N SER A 70 1.77 -0.27 -7.62
CA SER A 70 1.20 0.95 -7.07
C SER A 70 1.37 1.02 -5.54
N ASN A 71 1.08 -0.07 -4.84
CA ASN A 71 1.27 -0.16 -3.39
C ASN A 71 2.75 -0.01 -2.99
N LEU A 72 3.69 -0.53 -3.78
CA LEU A 72 5.14 -0.35 -3.57
C LEU A 72 5.55 1.12 -3.67
N VAL A 73 5.05 1.84 -4.69
CA VAL A 73 5.33 3.28 -4.86
C VAL A 73 4.78 4.08 -3.67
N ILE A 74 3.54 3.80 -3.24
CA ILE A 74 2.93 4.46 -2.09
C ILE A 74 3.73 4.16 -0.82
N LEU A 75 4.10 2.89 -0.59
CA LEU A 75 4.89 2.49 0.57
C LEU A 75 6.23 3.23 0.64
N LEU A 76 6.91 3.38 -0.50
CA LEU A 76 8.20 4.07 -0.59
C LEU A 76 8.08 5.55 -0.17
N HIS A 77 7.03 6.24 -0.64
CA HIS A 77 6.73 7.62 -0.25
C HIS A 77 6.40 7.74 1.24
N VAL A 78 5.53 6.87 1.75
CA VAL A 78 5.12 6.90 3.17
C VAL A 78 6.31 6.64 4.09
N LEU A 79 7.20 5.70 3.73
CA LEU A 79 8.42 5.44 4.48
C LEU A 79 9.40 6.62 4.45
N ALA A 80 9.54 7.29 3.30
CA ALA A 80 10.38 8.48 3.17
C ALA A 80 9.89 9.62 4.09
N VAL A 81 8.59 9.89 4.09
CA VAL A 81 7.97 10.88 5.00
C VAL A 81 8.14 10.47 6.45
N ALA A 82 7.89 9.20 6.79
CA ALA A 82 8.05 8.70 8.17
C ALA A 82 9.50 8.82 8.67
N ARG A 83 10.50 8.57 7.81
CA ARG A 83 11.91 8.79 8.14
C ARG A 83 12.23 10.28 8.34
N LEU A 84 11.72 11.15 7.48
CA LEU A 84 11.92 12.59 7.60
C LEU A 84 11.33 13.12 8.92
N VAL A 85 10.13 12.67 9.29
CA VAL A 85 9.50 13.03 10.56
C VAL A 85 10.29 12.49 11.76
N GLN A 86 10.86 11.29 11.67
CA GLN A 86 11.74 10.74 12.71
C GLN A 86 13.04 11.53 12.88
N LEU A 87 13.59 12.05 11.78
CA LEU A 87 14.77 12.92 11.81
C LEU A 87 14.45 14.29 12.43
N LEU A 88 13.31 14.89 12.09
CA LEU A 88 12.86 16.18 12.63
C LEU A 88 12.42 16.11 14.11
N ARG A 89 12.16 14.91 14.64
CA ARG A 89 11.83 14.69 16.07
C ARG A 89 13.06 14.36 16.93
N ARG A 90 14.25 14.26 16.34
CA ARG A 90 15.53 14.14 17.06
C ARG A 90 16.20 15.50 17.16
#